data_AF-A0A7C1WMN3-F1
#
_entry.id   AF-A0A7C1WMN3-F1
#
_cell.length_a   1.000
_cell.length_b   1.000
_cell.length_c   1.000
_cell.angle_alpha   90.00
_cell.angle_beta   90.00
_cell.angle_gamma   90.00
#
_symmetry.space_group_name_H-M   'P 1'
#
loop_
_entity.id
_entity.type
_entity.pdbx_description
1 polymer ?
#
loop_
_entity_poly.entity_id
_entity_poly.type
_entity_poly.pdbx_seq_one_letter_code
_entity_poly.pdbx_strand_id
1 'polypeptide(L)'
;MEFSCIRCGRCCRSLVPIVTLSDIERWIKEGAVYVLENVVKVRAYGILRRLGVEYCFAIRRKGGRCFFYDRGLCAIYDIRPAVCQLFPFAFSSRGLTVHPWAERNCPGVKLSAILPPSRVEELKALAEQVTREIILLPYYSTVVEEFLESRSNRRSSSCKVGIRVDAV
;
A
#
# COMPACT_ATOMS: atom_id res chain seq x y z
N MET A 1 -9.49 4.92 -21.11
CA MET A 1 -8.70 5.94 -20.37
C MET A 1 -7.22 5.55 -20.38
N GLU A 2 -6.30 6.34 -20.94
CA GLU A 2 -4.87 6.01 -20.87
C GLU A 2 -4.29 6.54 -19.57
N PHE A 3 -3.49 5.69 -18.91
CA PHE A 3 -2.71 6.11 -17.76
C PHE A 3 -1.29 5.61 -17.92
N SER A 4 -0.36 6.53 -17.70
CA SER A 4 1.03 6.20 -17.43
C SER A 4 1.50 6.98 -16.21
N CYS A 5 2.10 6.28 -15.25
CA CYS A 5 2.63 6.91 -14.07
C CYS A 5 3.91 7.68 -14.43
N ILE A 6 3.83 9.01 -14.49
CA ILE A 6 4.99 9.88 -14.73
C ILE A 6 5.86 10.10 -13.47
N ARG A 7 5.68 9.27 -12.43
CA ARG A 7 6.44 9.30 -11.17
C ARG A 7 6.51 10.68 -10.49
N CYS A 8 5.44 11.49 -10.57
CA CYS A 8 5.40 12.83 -9.97
C CYS A 8 5.36 12.85 -8.43
N GLY A 9 5.15 11.69 -7.79
CA GLY A 9 5.09 11.53 -6.33
C GLY A 9 3.87 12.17 -5.63
N ARG A 10 2.92 12.77 -6.36
CA ARG A 10 1.76 13.45 -5.74
C ARG A 10 0.91 12.48 -4.90
N CYS A 11 0.66 11.26 -5.40
CA CYS A 11 -0.05 10.22 -4.65
C CYS A 11 0.75 9.77 -3.42
N CYS A 12 2.08 9.59 -3.54
CA CYS A 12 2.95 9.25 -2.41
C CYS A 12 2.92 10.31 -1.30
N ARG A 13 2.75 11.58 -1.65
CA ARG A 13 2.62 12.69 -0.69
C ARG A 13 1.22 12.83 -0.09
N SER A 14 0.17 12.38 -0.78
CA SER A 14 -1.21 12.75 -0.41
C SER A 14 -2.08 11.58 0.03
N LEU A 15 -1.87 10.39 -0.53
CA LEU A 15 -2.70 9.21 -0.30
C LEU A 15 -2.07 8.28 0.73
N VAL A 16 -2.91 7.49 1.39
CA VAL A 16 -2.53 6.45 2.35
C VAL A 16 -2.75 5.09 1.68
N PRO A 17 -1.68 4.43 1.19
CA PRO A 17 -1.82 3.12 0.55
C PRO A 17 -2.20 2.07 1.58
N ILE A 18 -3.36 1.45 1.39
CA ILE A 18 -3.79 0.25 2.10
C ILE A 18 -2.90 -0.92 1.66
N VAL A 19 -2.56 -1.78 2.61
CA VAL A 19 -1.79 -3.00 2.39
C VAL A 19 -2.74 -4.18 2.51
N THR A 20 -2.71 -5.08 1.53
CA THR A 20 -3.53 -6.29 1.54
C THR A 20 -2.73 -7.50 2.05
N LEU A 21 -3.39 -8.63 2.33
CA LEU A 21 -2.73 -9.87 2.71
C LEU A 21 -1.81 -10.38 1.58
N SER A 22 -2.25 -10.31 0.33
CA SER A 22 -1.42 -10.67 -0.83
C SER A 22 -0.18 -9.79 -0.99
N ASP A 23 -0.24 -8.50 -0.61
CA ASP A 23 0.95 -7.66 -0.57
C ASP A 23 1.96 -8.19 0.47
N ILE A 24 1.47 -8.54 1.67
CA ILE A 24 2.30 -9.11 2.75
C ILE A 24 2.94 -10.42 2.30
N GLU A 25 2.15 -11.35 1.76
CA GLU A 25 2.64 -12.63 1.25
C GLU A 25 3.70 -12.46 0.15
N ARG A 26 3.44 -11.55 -0.81
CA ARG A 26 4.40 -11.27 -1.89
C ARG A 26 5.71 -10.75 -1.34
N TRP A 27 5.68 -9.76 -0.44
CA TRP A 27 6.90 -9.20 0.15
C TRP A 27 7.69 -10.22 0.98
N ILE A 28 7.02 -11.18 1.63
CA ILE A 28 7.71 -12.29 2.31
C ILE A 28 8.42 -13.18 1.30
N LYS A 29 7.72 -13.59 0.23
CA LYS A 29 8.28 -14.46 -0.82
C LYS A 29 9.47 -13.81 -1.54
N GLU A 30 9.42 -12.49 -1.75
CA GLU A 30 10.48 -11.72 -2.39
C GLU A 30 11.62 -11.30 -1.42
N GLY A 31 11.55 -11.66 -0.13
CA GLY A 31 12.54 -11.24 0.87
C GLY A 31 12.50 -9.74 1.21
N ALA A 32 11.48 -9.01 0.77
CA ALA A 32 11.27 -7.58 1.00
C ALA A 32 10.71 -7.27 2.40
N VAL A 33 11.23 -7.95 3.43
CA VAL A 33 10.75 -7.89 4.82
C VAL A 33 10.81 -6.46 5.40
N TYR A 34 11.77 -5.65 4.96
CA TYR A 34 11.90 -4.26 5.36
C TYR A 34 10.64 -3.42 5.02
N VAL A 35 9.82 -3.86 4.05
CA VAL A 35 8.55 -3.20 3.73
C VAL A 35 7.55 -3.37 4.87
N LEU A 36 7.48 -4.58 5.44
CA LEU A 36 6.58 -4.95 6.53
C LEU A 36 6.83 -4.16 7.80
N GLU A 37 8.10 -3.81 8.08
CA GLU A 37 8.49 -2.96 9.22
C GLU A 37 7.91 -1.53 9.14
N ASN A 38 7.31 -1.18 8.01
CA ASN A 38 6.70 0.10 7.73
C ASN A 38 5.21 -0.04 7.43
N VAL A 39 4.59 -1.16 7.80
CA VAL A 39 3.15 -1.35 7.78
C VAL A 39 2.60 -1.07 9.17
N VAL A 40 1.52 -0.28 9.24
CA VAL A 40 0.89 0.13 10.49
C VAL A 40 -0.62 -0.08 10.41
N LYS A 41 -1.23 -0.43 11.55
CA LYS A 41 -2.69 -0.43 11.71
C LYS A 41 -3.18 1.01 11.81
N VAL A 42 -4.16 1.36 10.99
CA VAL A 42 -4.78 2.70 10.98
C VAL A 42 -6.29 2.56 11.01
N ARG A 43 -6.96 3.58 11.55
CA ARG A 43 -8.43 3.66 11.49
C ARG A 43 -8.87 3.83 10.04
N ALA A 44 -9.88 3.07 9.63
CA ALA A 44 -10.44 3.15 8.30
C ALA A 44 -11.39 4.34 8.15
N TYR A 45 -11.42 4.94 6.96
CA TYR A 45 -12.26 6.09 6.64
C TYR A 45 -12.96 5.91 5.29
N GLY A 46 -13.97 6.74 5.04
CA GLY A 46 -14.66 6.79 3.75
C GLY A 46 -15.37 5.47 3.43
N ILE A 47 -15.14 4.96 2.21
CA ILE A 47 -15.81 3.76 1.71
C ILE A 47 -15.53 2.52 2.57
N LEU A 48 -14.32 2.39 3.13
CA LEU A 48 -13.97 1.24 3.97
C LEU A 48 -14.87 1.12 5.18
N ARG A 49 -15.11 2.24 5.88
CA ARG A 49 -15.99 2.27 7.04
C ARG A 49 -17.44 1.95 6.67
N ARG A 50 -17.90 2.36 5.48
CA ARG A 50 -19.24 1.99 4.97
C ARG A 50 -19.36 0.50 4.65
N LEU A 51 -18.24 -0.17 4.38
CA LEU A 51 -18.16 -1.61 4.18
C LEU A 51 -17.96 -2.40 5.50
N GLY A 52 -18.11 -1.74 6.66
CA GLY A 52 -17.96 -2.40 7.97
C GLY A 52 -16.51 -2.61 8.41
N VAL A 53 -15.54 -2.04 7.69
CA VAL A 53 -14.11 -2.14 8.06
C VAL A 53 -13.76 -1.00 9.01
N GLU A 54 -13.42 -1.31 10.26
CA GLU A 54 -13.07 -0.31 11.28
C GLU A 54 -11.60 0.15 11.21
N TYR A 55 -10.71 -0.79 10.91
CA TYR A 55 -9.27 -0.59 10.80
C TYR A 55 -8.75 -1.26 9.55
N CYS A 56 -7.62 -0.78 9.02
CA CYS A 56 -6.88 -1.44 7.96
C CYS A 56 -5.37 -1.32 8.19
N PHE A 57 -4.59 -2.11 7.45
CA PHE A 57 -3.14 -1.94 7.39
C PHE A 57 -2.79 -0.97 6.28
N ALA A 58 -1.82 -0.10 6.53
CA ALA A 58 -1.36 0.87 5.57
C ALA A 58 0.14 1.07 5.68
N ILE A 59 0.74 1.58 4.60
CA ILE A 59 2.13 2.02 4.64
C ILE A 59 2.22 3.25 5.55
N ARG A 60 3.13 3.17 6.53
CA ARG A 60 3.45 4.22 7.49
C ARG A 60 3.77 5.53 6.77
N ARG A 61 3.41 6.63 7.42
CA ARG A 61 3.76 7.97 6.96
C ARG A 61 4.87 8.57 7.81
N LYS A 62 5.79 9.30 7.19
CA LYS A 62 6.86 10.06 7.86
C LYS A 62 6.88 11.47 7.30
N GLY A 63 6.66 12.49 8.14
CA GLY A 63 6.59 13.89 7.69
C GLY A 63 5.44 14.14 6.71
N GLY A 64 4.27 13.55 6.97
CA GLY A 64 3.07 13.78 6.17
C GLY A 64 3.07 13.13 4.78
N ARG A 65 4.03 12.26 4.45
CA ARG A 65 4.16 11.55 3.16
C ARG A 65 4.44 10.05 3.38
N CYS A 66 4.21 9.23 2.36
CA CYS A 66 4.51 7.78 2.39
C CYS A 66 5.97 7.53 2.81
N PHE A 67 6.21 6.52 3.66
CA PHE A 67 7.56 6.20 4.15
C PHE A 67 8.56 5.93 3.02
N PHE A 68 8.12 5.25 1.94
CA PHE A 68 8.97 4.90 0.79
C PHE A 68 9.10 6.03 -0.24
N TYR A 69 8.62 7.24 0.05
CA TYR A 69 8.82 8.37 -0.84
C TYR A 69 10.18 9.02 -0.60
N ASP A 70 11.09 8.86 -1.56
CA ASP A 70 12.43 9.45 -1.54
C ASP A 70 12.67 10.30 -2.80
N ARG A 71 13.13 11.54 -2.62
CA ARG A 71 13.53 12.48 -3.70
C ARG A 71 12.65 12.49 -4.95
N GLY A 72 11.33 12.40 -4.80
CA GLY A 72 10.39 12.41 -5.94
C GLY A 72 9.88 11.04 -6.38
N LEU A 73 10.52 9.95 -5.94
CA LEU A 73 10.27 8.60 -6.41
C LEU A 73 9.78 7.68 -5.28
N CYS A 74 9.18 6.55 -5.68
CA CYS A 74 8.86 5.47 -4.77
C CYS A 74 10.05 4.52 -4.72
N ALA A 75 10.65 4.34 -3.54
CA ALA A 75 11.78 3.43 -3.34
C ALA A 75 11.41 1.94 -3.55
N ILE A 76 10.12 1.61 -3.49
CA ILE A 76 9.60 0.25 -3.69
C ILE A 76 8.71 0.16 -4.93
N TYR A 77 9.01 0.91 -5.99
CA TYR A 77 8.10 1.07 -7.14
C TYR A 77 7.69 -0.28 -7.77
N ASP A 78 8.63 -1.20 -7.94
CA ASP A 78 8.39 -2.46 -8.64
C ASP A 78 7.59 -3.46 -7.79
N ILE A 79 7.72 -3.37 -6.46
CA ILE A 79 7.02 -4.24 -5.50
C ILE A 79 5.90 -3.49 -4.75
N ARG A 80 5.45 -2.35 -5.29
CA ARG A 80 4.48 -1.46 -4.63
C ARG A 80 3.17 -2.19 -4.31
N PRO A 81 2.44 -1.79 -3.25
CA PRO A 81 1.23 -2.50 -2.85
C PRO A 81 0.16 -2.49 -3.95
N ALA A 82 -0.75 -3.46 -3.92
CA ALA A 82 -1.79 -3.68 -4.92
C ALA A 82 -2.61 -2.40 -5.21
N VAL A 83 -2.98 -1.64 -4.17
CA VAL A 83 -3.69 -0.36 -4.35
C VAL A 83 -2.87 0.70 -5.08
N CYS A 84 -1.55 0.71 -4.91
CA CYS A 84 -0.66 1.58 -5.67
C CYS A 84 -0.50 1.08 -7.11
N GLN A 85 -0.50 -0.24 -7.34
CA GLN A 85 -0.50 -0.83 -8.69
C GLN A 85 -1.78 -0.48 -9.46
N LEU A 86 -2.93 -0.54 -8.78
CA LEU A 86 -4.23 -0.19 -9.32
C LEU A 86 -4.38 1.31 -9.63
N PHE A 87 -3.73 2.18 -8.86
CA PHE A 87 -3.79 3.63 -9.05
C PHE A 87 -3.39 4.03 -10.49
N PRO A 88 -4.18 4.89 -11.17
CA PRO A 88 -5.15 5.85 -10.68
C PRO A 88 -6.58 5.29 -10.56
N PHE A 89 -6.76 4.02 -10.86
CA PHE A 89 -8.06 3.38 -10.78
C PHE A 89 -8.37 2.99 -9.34
N ALA A 90 -9.65 2.80 -9.07
CA ALA A 90 -10.18 2.34 -7.81
C ALA A 90 -11.27 1.30 -8.08
N PHE A 91 -11.49 0.44 -7.09
CA PHE A 91 -12.61 -0.48 -7.07
C PHE A 91 -13.93 0.28 -6.89
N SER A 92 -14.98 -0.17 -7.56
CA SER A 92 -16.34 0.29 -7.34
C SER A 92 -17.32 -0.87 -7.48
N SER A 93 -18.52 -0.71 -6.94
CA SER A 93 -19.62 -1.68 -7.12
C SER A 93 -20.10 -1.81 -8.57
N ARG A 94 -19.64 -0.94 -9.48
CA ARG A 94 -19.98 -0.96 -10.91
C ARG A 94 -18.76 -1.29 -11.79
N GLY A 95 -17.68 -1.80 -11.22
CA GLY A 95 -16.44 -2.14 -11.92
C GLY A 95 -15.29 -1.16 -11.67
N LEU A 96 -14.37 -1.05 -12.64
CA LEU A 96 -13.18 -0.21 -12.54
C LEU A 96 -13.55 1.27 -12.77
N THR A 97 -13.23 2.14 -11.80
CA THR A 97 -13.46 3.59 -11.91
C THR A 97 -12.17 4.37 -11.65
N VAL A 98 -12.15 5.66 -11.95
CA VAL A 98 -11.03 6.53 -11.59
C VAL A 98 -11.16 6.92 -10.14
N HIS A 99 -10.06 6.87 -9.39
CA HIS A 99 -10.06 7.35 -8.03
C HIS A 99 -10.39 8.86 -8.03
N PRO A 100 -11.36 9.35 -7.24
CA PRO A 100 -11.79 10.77 -7.29
C PRO A 100 -10.66 11.77 -7.03
N TRP A 101 -9.69 11.40 -6.19
CA TRP A 101 -8.48 12.22 -6.01
C TRP A 101 -7.61 12.25 -7.26
N ALA A 102 -7.50 11.15 -8.00
CA ALA A 102 -6.67 11.06 -9.19
C ALA A 102 -7.21 11.92 -10.34
N GLU A 103 -8.54 11.95 -10.54
CA GLU A 103 -9.18 12.79 -11.56
C GLU A 103 -8.75 14.26 -11.47
N ARG A 104 -8.59 14.77 -10.24
CA ARG A 104 -8.25 16.18 -9.98
C ARG A 104 -6.76 16.44 -9.82
N ASN A 105 -5.97 15.44 -9.42
CA ASN A 105 -4.61 15.66 -8.94
C ASN A 105 -3.53 14.88 -9.68
N CYS A 106 -3.89 13.85 -10.44
CA CYS A 106 -2.93 12.99 -11.13
C CYS A 106 -2.65 13.49 -12.56
N PRO A 107 -1.46 14.05 -12.83
CA PRO A 107 -1.10 14.53 -14.17
C PRO A 107 -0.92 13.39 -15.20
N GLY A 108 -0.85 12.13 -14.74
CA GLY A 108 -0.73 10.96 -15.62
C GLY A 108 -2.08 10.44 -16.14
N VAL A 109 -3.20 10.96 -15.63
CA VAL A 109 -4.53 10.61 -16.12
C VAL A 109 -4.78 11.38 -17.42
N LYS A 110 -4.86 10.66 -18.54
CA LYS A 110 -5.29 11.21 -19.84
C LYS A 110 -6.68 10.65 -20.15
N LEU A 111 -7.69 11.53 -20.13
CA LEU A 111 -9.09 11.14 -20.28
C LEU A 111 -9.46 10.62 -21.68
N SER A 112 -8.55 10.67 -22.66
CA SER A 112 -8.89 10.51 -24.09
C SER A 112 -8.46 9.20 -24.78
N ALA A 113 -7.61 8.35 -24.20
CA ALA A 113 -7.13 7.13 -24.88
C ALA A 113 -7.69 5.85 -24.26
N ILE A 114 -7.70 4.72 -24.99
CA ILE A 114 -8.35 3.46 -24.59
C ILE A 114 -7.29 2.47 -24.05
N LEU A 115 -7.55 1.80 -22.93
CA LEU A 115 -6.65 0.74 -22.45
C LEU A 115 -6.82 -0.52 -23.30
N PRO A 116 -5.75 -1.30 -23.53
CA PRO A 116 -5.87 -2.63 -24.09
C PRO A 116 -6.85 -3.48 -23.26
N PRO A 117 -7.71 -4.31 -23.89
CA PRO A 117 -8.66 -5.14 -23.17
C PRO A 117 -8.03 -6.04 -22.10
N SER A 118 -6.87 -6.64 -22.39
CA SER A 118 -6.10 -7.43 -21.41
C SER A 118 -5.73 -6.63 -20.18
N ARG A 119 -5.30 -5.37 -20.36
CA ARG A 119 -4.94 -4.49 -19.25
C ARG A 119 -6.17 -4.11 -18.41
N VAL A 120 -7.32 -3.93 -19.04
CA VAL A 120 -8.58 -3.69 -18.32
C VAL A 120 -8.92 -4.90 -17.44
N GLU A 121 -8.75 -6.10 -17.97
CA GLU A 121 -9.03 -7.34 -17.23
C GLU A 121 -8.08 -7.53 -16.04
N GLU A 122 -6.78 -7.29 -16.24
CA GLU A 122 -5.78 -7.29 -15.15
C GLU A 122 -6.16 -6.31 -14.03
N LEU A 123 -6.58 -5.10 -14.39
CA LEU A 123 -6.95 -4.08 -13.42
C LEU A 123 -8.26 -4.43 -12.68
N LYS A 124 -9.23 -5.05 -13.36
CA LYS A 124 -10.45 -5.55 -12.74
C LYS A 124 -10.14 -6.67 -11.75
N ALA A 125 -9.36 -7.67 -12.16
CA ALA A 125 -8.95 -8.77 -11.30
C ALA A 125 -8.22 -8.26 -10.05
N LEU A 126 -7.30 -7.31 -10.22
CA LEU A 126 -6.60 -6.68 -9.11
C LEU A 126 -7.56 -5.89 -8.20
N ALA A 127 -8.51 -5.16 -8.76
CA ALA A 127 -9.51 -4.41 -7.99
C ALA A 127 -10.42 -5.33 -7.18
N GLU A 128 -10.87 -6.44 -7.77
CA GLU A 128 -11.67 -7.47 -7.11
C GLU A 128 -10.90 -8.13 -5.97
N GLN A 129 -9.64 -8.50 -6.20
CA GLN A 129 -8.76 -9.07 -5.19
C GLN A 129 -8.60 -8.12 -4.00
N VAL A 130 -8.23 -6.86 -4.25
CA VAL A 130 -8.10 -5.81 -3.23
C VAL A 130 -9.41 -5.64 -2.45
N THR A 131 -10.54 -5.58 -3.15
CA THR A 131 -11.86 -5.38 -2.52
C THR A 131 -12.19 -6.55 -1.59
N ARG A 132 -12.02 -7.77 -2.08
CA ARG A 132 -12.28 -8.99 -1.31
C ARG A 132 -11.41 -9.04 -0.05
N GLU A 133 -10.11 -8.80 -0.20
CA GLU A 133 -9.19 -8.83 0.93
C GLU A 133 -9.54 -7.77 1.97
N ILE A 134 -9.87 -6.54 1.55
CA ILE A 134 -10.26 -5.48 2.47
C ILE A 134 -11.55 -5.81 3.23
N ILE A 135 -12.57 -6.35 2.54
CA ILE A 135 -13.83 -6.78 3.18
C ILE A 135 -13.57 -7.91 4.19
N LEU A 136 -12.67 -8.83 3.85
CA LEU A 136 -12.33 -9.96 4.71
C LEU A 136 -11.34 -9.61 5.82
N LEU A 137 -10.77 -8.40 5.81
CA LEU A 137 -9.76 -7.96 6.78
C LEU A 137 -10.15 -8.16 8.25
N PRO A 138 -11.41 -7.91 8.68
CA PRO A 138 -11.81 -8.18 10.06
C PRO A 138 -11.57 -9.63 10.51
N TYR A 139 -11.66 -10.60 9.59
CA TYR A 139 -11.56 -12.03 9.91
C TYR A 139 -10.12 -12.52 10.13
N TYR A 140 -9.11 -11.81 9.60
CA TYR A 140 -7.71 -12.19 9.72
C TYR A 140 -6.81 -11.09 10.32
N SER A 141 -7.40 -9.98 10.78
CA SER A 141 -6.69 -8.83 11.33
C SER A 141 -5.75 -9.19 12.48
N THR A 142 -6.20 -10.01 13.44
CA THR A 142 -5.39 -10.46 14.58
C THR A 142 -4.13 -11.22 14.14
N VAL A 143 -4.26 -12.11 13.16
CA VAL A 143 -3.12 -12.89 12.63
C VAL A 143 -2.09 -11.97 11.99
N VAL A 144 -2.54 -10.97 11.24
CA VAL A 144 -1.65 -9.98 10.62
C VAL A 144 -0.98 -9.10 11.69
N GLU A 145 -1.70 -8.71 12.75
CA GLU A 145 -1.16 -7.94 13.86
C GLU A 145 -0.03 -8.68 14.57
N GLU A 146 -0.27 -9.90 15.02
CA GLU A 146 0.73 -10.75 15.68
C GLU A 146 1.97 -10.94 14.79
N PHE A 147 1.75 -11.15 13.49
CA PHE A 147 2.83 -11.28 12.53
C PHE A 147 3.68 -10.01 12.43
N LEU A 148 3.06 -8.83 12.33
CA LEU A 148 3.77 -7.54 12.23
C LEU A 148 4.48 -7.16 13.55
N GLU A 149 3.88 -7.48 14.70
CA GLU A 149 4.46 -7.24 16.03
C GLU A 149 5.71 -8.09 16.28
N SER A 150 5.67 -9.37 15.88
CA SER A 150 6.82 -10.29 15.99
C SER A 150 8.07 -9.77 15.25
N ARG A 151 7.88 -8.94 14.22
CA ARG A 151 8.97 -8.33 13.45
C ARG A 151 9.40 -6.99 14.01
N SER A 152 8.47 -6.21 14.55
CA SER A 152 8.78 -4.94 15.22
C SER A 152 9.63 -5.17 16.48
N ASN A 153 9.36 -6.22 17.26
CA ASN A 153 10.11 -6.56 18.47
C ASN A 153 11.56 -7.01 18.22
N ARG A 154 11.91 -7.47 17.01
CA ARG A 154 13.31 -7.74 16.65
C ARG A 154 14.17 -6.48 16.55
N ARG A 155 13.57 -5.28 16.41
CA ARG A 155 14.29 -4.00 16.52
C ARG A 155 14.63 -3.63 17.96
N SER A 156 13.81 -4.04 18.92
CA SER A 156 14.03 -3.77 20.35
C SER A 156 15.23 -4.55 20.92
N SER A 157 15.53 -5.71 20.35
CA SER A 157 16.63 -6.60 20.75
C SER A 157 17.90 -6.45 19.92
N SER A 158 17.90 -5.70 18.80
CA SER A 158 19.10 -5.44 17.99
C SER A 158 19.80 -4.09 18.28
N CYS A 159 19.28 -3.27 19.20
CA CYS A 159 19.89 -2.00 19.63
C CYS A 159 20.56 -2.03 21.02
N LYS A 160 20.81 -3.22 21.60
CA LYS A 160 21.63 -3.36 22.82
C LYS A 160 22.74 -4.38 22.61
N VAL A 161 23.72 -4.05 21.77
CA VAL A 161 25.08 -4.55 21.97
C VAL A 161 25.94 -3.32 22.22
N GLY A 162 25.94 -2.89 23.47
CA GLY A 162 27.00 -2.02 23.98
C GLY A 162 28.28 -2.83 23.97
N ILE A 163 29.17 -2.53 23.02
CA ILE A 163 30.56 -2.95 23.14
C ILE A 163 31.21 -1.91 24.06
N ARG A 164 31.33 -2.26 25.35
CA ARG A 164 32.36 -1.66 26.19
C ARG A 164 33.69 -2.22 25.69
N VAL A 165 34.47 -1.37 25.04
CA VAL A 165 35.91 -1.58 24.95
C VAL A 165 36.51 -0.80 26.12
N ASP A 166 36.66 -1.50 27.23
CA ASP A 166 37.56 -1.11 28.31
C ASP A 166 38.89 -1.87 28.15
N ALA A 167 40.00 -1.20 28.46
CA ALA A 167 41.42 -1.61 28.50
C ALA A 167 42.18 -1.57 27.16
N VAL A 168 43.36 -0.92 27.03
CA VAL A 168 44.45 -0.60 27.98
C VAL A 168 44.93 0.84 27.78
#